data_AF-A0A060XHD0-F1
#
_entry.id   AF-A0A060XHD0-F1
#
_cell.length_a   1.000
_cell.length_b   1.000
_cell.length_c   1.000
_cell.angle_alpha   90.00
_cell.angle_beta   90.00
_cell.angle_gamma   90.00
#
_symmetry.space_group_name_H-M   'P 1'
#
loop_
_entity.id
_entity.type
_entity.pdbx_description
1 polymer ?
#
loop_
_entity_poly.entity_id
_entity_poly.type
_entity_poly.pdbx_seq_one_letter_code
_entity_poly.pdbx_strand_id
1 'polypeptide(L)'
;MLALSSSYYDSHVVSCSLTYTATATEIITLLLQIDGENCLTMMSLYLAVLVLCMSAVYAAPMFDSQLEGHWHLWKNWHSKNYHESEEGWRRIVWEKNLKKIEMHNLDHSMGKLSYRLGMNHFGDMTNEEFRQLMNGYKQTTERKYKGSLFMEPNYLQAPEAVDWREKGYVTPIKDQVRPESLMSHDSSTHCCVTK
;
A
#
# COMPACT_ATOMS: atom_id res chain seq x y z
N MET A 1 31.81 -11.65 -3.04
CA MET A 1 31.81 -10.86 -1.80
C MET A 1 30.36 -10.54 -1.40
N LEU A 2 29.52 -11.58 -1.25
CA LEU A 2 28.08 -11.45 -0.97
C LEU A 2 27.68 -12.64 -0.09
N ALA A 3 27.89 -12.52 1.22
CA ALA A 3 27.43 -13.51 2.20
C ALA A 3 27.30 -12.89 3.60
N LEU A 4 26.88 -11.62 3.71
CA LEU A 4 26.81 -10.92 5.00
C LEU A 4 25.45 -10.27 5.34
N SER A 5 24.47 -10.23 4.43
CA SER A 5 23.18 -9.59 4.73
C SER A 5 22.14 -10.52 5.36
N SER A 6 22.21 -11.84 5.13
CA SER A 6 21.22 -12.79 5.68
C SER A 6 21.42 -13.08 7.17
N SER A 7 22.65 -13.11 7.67
CA SER A 7 22.89 -13.41 9.09
C SER A 7 22.68 -12.19 10.01
N TYR A 8 22.74 -10.98 9.45
CA TYR A 8 22.57 -9.75 10.22
C TYR A 8 21.09 -9.48 10.54
N TYR A 9 20.19 -9.78 9.61
CA TYR A 9 18.74 -9.65 9.82
C TYR A 9 18.21 -10.67 10.83
N ASP A 10 18.69 -11.92 10.75
CA ASP A 10 18.44 -12.94 11.78
C ASP A 10 18.98 -12.48 13.14
N SER A 11 20.18 -11.90 13.21
CA SER A 11 20.78 -11.50 14.48
C SER A 11 20.02 -10.40 15.23
N HIS A 12 19.29 -9.51 14.54
CA HIS A 12 18.54 -8.42 15.18
C HIS A 12 17.08 -8.77 15.49
N VAL A 13 16.43 -9.60 14.67
CA VAL A 13 15.13 -10.19 15.04
C VAL A 13 15.33 -11.13 16.24
N VAL A 14 16.41 -11.89 16.24
CA VAL A 14 16.84 -12.69 17.39
C VAL A 14 17.23 -11.78 18.56
N SER A 15 17.94 -10.66 18.38
CA SER A 15 18.30 -9.76 19.52
C SER A 15 17.09 -9.04 20.15
N CYS A 16 16.12 -8.61 19.35
CA CYS A 16 14.88 -7.98 19.84
C CYS A 16 13.96 -9.00 20.52
N SER A 17 13.88 -10.22 19.97
CA SER A 17 13.20 -11.35 20.62
C SER A 17 13.91 -11.76 21.90
N LEU A 18 15.25 -11.77 21.93
CA LEU A 18 16.06 -12.14 23.09
C LEU A 18 15.92 -11.13 24.24
N THR A 19 15.86 -9.82 23.96
CA THR A 19 15.64 -8.78 24.99
C THR A 19 14.21 -8.81 25.55
N TYR A 20 13.22 -9.11 24.71
CA TYR A 20 11.84 -9.34 25.16
C TYR A 20 11.71 -10.62 25.99
N THR A 21 12.40 -11.70 25.63
CA THR A 21 12.44 -12.92 26.44
C THR A 21 13.20 -12.74 27.75
N ALA A 22 14.28 -11.95 27.76
CA ALA A 22 15.09 -11.70 28.96
C ALA A 22 14.30 -10.90 30.01
N THR A 23 13.59 -9.84 29.60
CA THR A 23 12.72 -9.05 30.49
C THR A 23 11.48 -9.83 30.94
N ALA A 24 10.91 -10.68 30.08
CA ALA A 24 9.83 -11.59 30.45
C ALA A 24 10.28 -12.63 31.47
N THR A 25 11.49 -13.19 31.33
CA THR A 25 12.04 -14.13 32.32
C THR A 25 12.30 -13.47 33.66
N GLU A 26 12.81 -12.23 33.70
CA GLU A 26 13.02 -11.49 34.96
C GLU A 26 11.73 -11.15 35.70
N ILE A 27 10.66 -10.80 34.96
CA ILE A 27 9.32 -10.61 35.54
C ILE A 27 8.76 -11.94 36.09
N ILE A 28 8.99 -13.06 35.40
CA ILE A 28 8.59 -14.40 35.87
C ILE A 28 9.35 -14.80 37.13
N THR A 29 10.66 -14.55 37.23
CA THR A 29 11.42 -14.85 38.47
C THR A 29 11.02 -13.97 39.64
N LEU A 30 10.68 -12.69 39.41
CA LEU A 30 10.18 -11.80 40.47
C LEU A 30 8.78 -12.19 40.96
N LEU A 31 7.93 -12.75 40.08
CA LEU A 31 6.59 -13.26 40.45
C LEU A 31 6.65 -14.63 41.15
N LEU A 32 7.71 -15.41 40.97
CA LEU A 32 7.96 -16.69 41.66
C LEU A 32 8.50 -16.53 43.09
N GLN A 33 8.83 -15.30 43.51
CA GLN A 33 9.37 -15.00 44.84
C GLN A 33 8.30 -14.59 45.87
N ILE A 34 7.03 -14.50 45.47
CA ILE A 34 5.91 -14.20 46.37
C ILE A 34 5.45 -15.53 46.98
N ASP A 35 6.02 -15.84 48.14
CA ASP A 35 5.69 -17.01 48.94
C ASP A 35 4.19 -17.07 49.28
N GLY A 36 3.58 -18.20 48.93
CA GLY A 36 2.55 -18.84 49.75
C GLY A 36 1.16 -18.22 49.76
N GLU A 37 0.39 -18.35 48.66
CA GLU A 37 -1.07 -18.58 48.75
C GLU A 37 -1.59 -19.43 47.56
N ASN A 38 -2.03 -20.65 47.88
CA ASN A 38 -2.86 -21.56 47.07
C ASN A 38 -2.31 -21.99 45.68
N CYS A 39 -1.89 -23.25 45.55
CA CYS A 39 -1.46 -23.90 44.29
C CYS A 39 -2.37 -23.62 43.07
N LEU A 40 -3.68 -23.42 43.30
CA LEU A 40 -4.65 -23.05 42.27
C LEU A 40 -4.42 -21.66 41.66
N THR A 41 -3.96 -20.67 42.44
CA THR A 41 -3.65 -19.31 41.94
C THR A 41 -2.38 -19.34 41.10
N MET A 42 -1.39 -20.14 41.49
CA MET A 42 -0.14 -20.36 40.75
C MET A 42 -0.37 -21.05 39.41
N MET A 43 -1.21 -22.10 39.38
CA MET A 43 -1.60 -22.77 38.12
C MET A 43 -2.41 -21.83 37.22
N SER A 44 -3.30 -21.01 37.80
CA SER A 44 -4.07 -20.00 37.06
C SER A 44 -3.18 -18.90 36.45
N LEU A 45 -2.17 -18.42 37.20
CA LEU A 45 -1.19 -17.44 36.73
C LEU A 45 -0.36 -18.00 35.56
N TYR A 46 0.08 -19.25 35.66
CA TYR A 46 0.84 -19.91 34.59
C TYR A 46 0.00 -20.06 33.30
N LEU A 47 -1.26 -20.48 33.43
CA LEU A 47 -2.19 -20.55 32.30
C LEU A 47 -2.48 -19.17 31.71
N ALA A 48 -2.64 -18.14 32.55
CA ALA A 48 -2.83 -16.77 32.09
C ALA A 48 -1.62 -16.24 31.31
N VAL A 49 -0.40 -16.51 31.78
CA VAL A 49 0.85 -16.14 31.08
C VAL A 49 0.96 -16.89 29.75
N LEU A 50 0.67 -18.20 29.71
CA LEU A 50 0.68 -18.96 28.46
C LEU A 50 -0.34 -18.43 27.44
N VAL A 51 -1.56 -18.11 27.88
CA VAL A 51 -2.59 -17.52 27.01
C VAL A 51 -2.15 -16.14 26.50
N LEU A 52 -1.54 -15.31 27.35
CA LEU A 52 -0.99 -14.01 26.95
C LEU A 52 0.15 -14.15 25.93
N CYS A 53 1.10 -15.06 26.17
CA CYS A 53 2.21 -15.34 25.23
C CYS A 53 1.69 -15.84 23.88
N MET A 54 0.73 -16.76 23.87
CA MET A 54 0.12 -17.23 22.62
C MET A 54 -0.61 -16.10 21.89
N SER A 55 -1.34 -15.25 22.60
CA SER A 55 -2.04 -14.10 21.99
C SER A 55 -1.07 -13.09 21.33
N ALA A 56 0.10 -12.86 21.92
CA ALA A 56 1.13 -11.98 21.36
C ALA A 56 1.74 -12.55 20.08
N VAL A 57 1.94 -13.88 19.99
CA VAL A 57 2.43 -14.54 18.77
C VAL A 57 1.44 -14.40 17.62
N TYR A 58 0.12 -14.48 17.88
CA TYR A 58 -0.91 -14.26 16.86
C TYR A 58 -1.00 -12.79 16.38
N ALA A 59 -0.52 -11.84 17.17
CA ALA A 59 -0.59 -10.41 16.83
C ALA A 59 0.58 -9.96 15.93
N ALA A 60 1.64 -10.75 15.79
CA ALA A 60 2.74 -10.43 14.90
C ALA A 60 2.28 -10.49 13.43
N PRO A 61 2.60 -9.48 12.60
CA PRO A 61 2.29 -9.52 11.18
C PRO A 61 3.08 -10.67 10.54
N MET A 62 2.38 -11.74 10.16
CA MET A 62 2.97 -12.83 9.40
C MET A 62 3.05 -12.41 7.94
N PHE A 63 4.26 -12.31 7.41
CA PHE A 63 4.49 -12.15 5.98
C PHE A 63 4.39 -13.47 5.27
N ASP A 64 3.85 -13.47 4.05
CA ASP A 64 3.88 -14.67 3.22
C ASP A 64 5.31 -14.88 2.68
N SER A 65 5.96 -15.93 3.19
CA SER A 65 7.30 -16.36 2.75
C SER A 65 7.37 -16.63 1.24
N GLN A 66 6.27 -17.03 0.59
CA GLN A 66 6.22 -17.26 -0.86
C GLN A 66 6.27 -15.95 -1.67
N LEU A 67 5.91 -14.83 -1.04
CA LEU A 67 5.88 -13.52 -1.68
C LEU A 67 7.18 -12.72 -1.53
N GLU A 68 8.16 -13.21 -0.75
CA GLU A 68 9.43 -12.52 -0.52
C GLU A 68 10.14 -12.14 -1.83
N GLY A 69 10.27 -13.11 -2.75
CA GLY A 69 10.90 -12.88 -4.05
C GLY A 69 10.14 -11.86 -4.89
N HIS A 70 8.81 -11.92 -4.88
CA HIS A 70 7.95 -11.00 -5.62
C HIS A 70 8.03 -9.58 -5.05
N TRP A 71 8.09 -9.44 -3.72
CA TRP A 71 8.27 -8.16 -3.04
C TRP A 71 9.60 -7.50 -3.44
N HIS A 72 10.70 -8.24 -3.39
CA HIS A 72 12.01 -7.71 -3.81
C HIS A 72 12.06 -7.33 -5.29
N LEU A 73 11.50 -8.16 -6.17
CA LEU A 73 11.41 -7.85 -7.60
C LEU A 73 10.59 -6.59 -7.86
N TRP A 74 9.43 -6.46 -7.21
CA TRP A 74 8.58 -5.28 -7.33
C TRP A 74 9.26 -4.01 -6.82
N LYS A 75 9.94 -4.07 -5.67
CA LYS A 75 10.73 -2.95 -5.14
C LYS A 75 11.81 -2.52 -6.14
N ASN A 76 12.56 -3.47 -6.69
CA ASN A 76 13.62 -3.18 -7.66
C ASN A 76 13.05 -2.56 -8.94
N TRP A 77 11.98 -3.14 -9.48
CA TRP A 77 11.32 -2.66 -10.69
C TRP A 77 10.82 -1.22 -10.55
N HIS A 78 10.30 -0.87 -9.38
CA HIS A 78 9.79 0.46 -9.07
C HIS A 78 10.79 1.37 -8.33
N SER A 79 12.05 0.96 -8.23
CA SER A 79 13.12 1.70 -7.53
C SER A 79 12.73 2.15 -6.12
N LYS A 80 12.04 1.29 -5.37
CA LYS A 80 11.60 1.54 -4.01
C LYS A 80 12.72 1.23 -3.02
N ASN A 81 13.04 2.20 -2.17
CA ASN A 81 14.00 2.05 -1.08
C ASN A 81 13.36 2.61 0.19
N TYR A 82 13.26 1.78 1.23
CA TYR A 82 12.59 2.13 2.48
C TYR A 82 13.58 2.04 3.65
N HIS A 83 13.30 2.79 4.70
CA HIS A 83 13.97 2.58 5.99
C HIS A 83 13.46 1.27 6.62
N GLU A 84 14.28 0.62 7.45
CA GLU A 84 13.93 -0.66 8.10
C GLU A 84 12.62 -0.59 8.90
N SER A 85 12.37 0.55 9.55
CA SER A 85 11.14 0.81 10.29
C SER A 85 9.89 0.97 9.41
N GLU A 86 10.06 1.28 8.12
CA GLU A 86 8.98 1.52 7.17
C GLU A 86 8.67 0.28 6.32
N GLU A 87 9.71 -0.51 5.99
CA GLU A 87 9.61 -1.62 5.06
C GLU A 87 8.54 -2.64 5.47
N GLY A 88 8.47 -2.99 6.75
CA GLY A 88 7.53 -3.98 7.25
C GLY A 88 6.07 -3.60 6.95
N TRP A 89 5.65 -2.38 7.26
CA TRP A 89 4.26 -1.98 7.04
C TRP A 89 3.96 -1.71 5.56
N ARG A 90 4.95 -1.24 4.78
CA ARG A 90 4.81 -1.11 3.32
C ARG A 90 4.55 -2.45 2.65
N ARG A 91 5.24 -3.50 3.11
CA ARG A 91 4.97 -4.87 2.67
C ARG A 91 3.57 -5.33 3.00
N ILE A 92 3.06 -5.05 4.21
CA ILE A 92 1.66 -5.38 4.59
C ILE A 92 0.67 -4.74 3.62
N VAL A 93 0.87 -3.46 3.28
CA VAL A 93 0.00 -2.75 2.33
C VAL A 93 0.09 -3.37 0.93
N TRP A 94 1.30 -3.71 0.49
CA TRP A 94 1.52 -4.35 -0.81
C TRP A 94 0.84 -5.72 -0.93
N GLU A 95 1.00 -6.60 0.07
CA GLU A 95 0.35 -7.92 0.07
C GLU A 95 -1.19 -7.78 0.12
N LYS A 96 -1.70 -6.83 0.90
CA LYS A 96 -3.14 -6.52 0.95
C LYS A 96 -3.68 -6.07 -0.41
N ASN A 97 -2.94 -5.20 -1.11
CA ASN A 97 -3.31 -4.73 -2.44
C ASN A 97 -3.21 -5.86 -3.49
N LEU A 98 -2.21 -6.74 -3.39
CA LEU A 98 -2.07 -7.92 -4.25
C LEU A 98 -3.30 -8.83 -4.12
N LYS A 99 -3.69 -9.17 -2.90
CA LYS A 99 -4.89 -9.98 -2.63
C LYS A 99 -6.16 -9.34 -3.17
N LYS A 100 -6.29 -8.01 -3.02
CA LYS A 100 -7.43 -7.26 -3.60
C LYS A 100 -7.46 -7.38 -5.13
N ILE A 101 -6.31 -7.29 -5.79
CA ILE A 101 -6.19 -7.45 -7.25
C ILE A 101 -6.60 -8.85 -7.68
N GLU A 102 -6.13 -9.88 -6.98
CA GLU A 102 -6.46 -11.29 -7.29
C GLU A 102 -7.96 -11.55 -7.17
N MET A 103 -8.57 -11.13 -6.05
CA MET A 103 -10.02 -11.28 -5.85
C MET A 103 -10.83 -10.53 -6.91
N HIS A 104 -10.45 -9.30 -7.25
CA HIS A 104 -11.10 -8.51 -8.30
C HIS A 104 -11.02 -9.21 -9.67
N ASN A 105 -9.84 -9.73 -10.01
CA ASN A 105 -9.61 -10.39 -11.29
C ASN A 105 -10.33 -11.75 -11.37
N LEU A 106 -10.51 -12.44 -10.25
CA LEU A 106 -11.36 -13.61 -10.16
C LEU A 106 -12.83 -13.27 -10.46
N ASP A 107 -13.38 -12.24 -9.83
CA ASP A 107 -14.75 -11.79 -10.10
C ASP A 107 -14.93 -11.32 -11.55
N HIS A 108 -13.93 -10.66 -12.12
CA HIS A 108 -13.91 -10.32 -13.55
C HIS A 108 -13.92 -11.57 -14.44
N SER A 109 -13.16 -12.62 -14.10
CA SER A 109 -13.15 -13.88 -14.86
C SER A 109 -14.51 -14.60 -14.84
N MET A 110 -15.32 -14.35 -13.80
CA MET A 110 -16.70 -14.83 -13.68
C MET A 110 -17.71 -13.91 -14.39
N GLY A 111 -17.27 -12.85 -15.06
CA GLY A 111 -18.13 -11.90 -15.76
C GLY A 111 -18.88 -10.92 -14.85
N LYS A 112 -18.54 -10.82 -13.56
CA LYS A 112 -19.20 -9.90 -12.62
C LYS A 112 -18.72 -8.45 -12.75
N LEU A 113 -17.51 -8.26 -13.27
CA LEU A 113 -16.83 -6.95 -13.37
C LEU A 113 -16.36 -6.74 -14.81
N SER A 114 -16.44 -5.52 -15.32
CA SER A 114 -16.06 -5.19 -16.70
C SER A 114 -14.56 -4.93 -16.91
N TYR A 115 -13.79 -4.79 -15.83
CA TYR A 115 -12.37 -4.43 -15.87
C TYR A 115 -11.53 -5.28 -14.93
N ARG A 116 -10.21 -5.25 -15.16
CA ARG A 116 -9.19 -5.93 -14.34
C ARG A 116 -8.35 -4.92 -13.58
N LEU A 117 -7.77 -5.37 -12.47
CA LEU A 117 -6.74 -4.64 -11.75
C LEU A 117 -5.37 -5.28 -12.02
N GLY A 118 -4.32 -4.47 -11.89
CA GLY A 118 -2.93 -4.92 -12.02
C GLY A 118 -2.05 -4.26 -10.97
N MET A 119 -1.03 -4.99 -10.51
CA MET A 119 -0.04 -4.43 -9.58
C MET A 119 0.78 -3.36 -10.30
N ASN A 120 0.96 -2.21 -9.67
CA ASN A 120 1.69 -1.08 -10.24
C ASN A 120 2.55 -0.39 -9.16
N HIS A 121 3.10 0.78 -9.47
CA HIS A 121 3.99 1.52 -8.57
C HIS A 121 3.30 2.08 -7.31
N PHE A 122 1.96 2.06 -7.26
CA PHE A 122 1.15 2.40 -6.09
C PHE A 122 0.82 1.19 -5.21
N GLY A 123 1.42 0.02 -5.49
CA GLY A 123 1.16 -1.22 -4.75
C GLY A 123 1.38 -1.10 -3.24
N ASP A 124 2.32 -0.28 -2.80
CA ASP A 124 2.68 -0.02 -1.40
C ASP A 124 1.91 1.13 -0.73
N MET A 125 0.94 1.72 -1.44
CA MET A 125 0.18 2.87 -0.95
C MET A 125 -1.21 2.47 -0.46
N THR A 126 -1.62 3.11 0.63
CA THR A 126 -3.01 3.11 1.10
C THR A 126 -3.89 3.99 0.20
N ASN A 127 -5.20 3.82 0.29
CA ASN A 127 -6.14 4.63 -0.48
C ASN A 127 -6.04 6.11 -0.09
N GLU A 128 -5.85 6.37 1.20
CA GLU A 128 -5.69 7.70 1.77
C GLU A 128 -4.44 8.39 1.22
N GLU A 129 -3.29 7.72 1.22
CA GLU A 129 -2.05 8.22 0.61
C GLU A 129 -2.22 8.49 -0.88
N PHE A 130 -2.82 7.54 -1.61
CA PHE A 130 -3.07 7.69 -3.05
C PHE A 130 -3.95 8.92 -3.34
N ARG A 131 -5.02 9.11 -2.56
CA ARG A 131 -5.90 10.28 -2.70
C ARG A 131 -5.17 11.59 -2.42
N GLN A 132 -4.32 11.63 -1.41
CA GLN A 132 -3.54 12.83 -1.10
C GLN A 132 -2.53 13.16 -2.20
N LEU A 133 -1.94 12.14 -2.82
CA LEU A 133 -0.94 12.30 -3.87
C LEU A 133 -1.55 12.69 -5.21
N MET A 134 -2.65 12.04 -5.61
CA MET A 134 -3.18 12.15 -6.98
C MET A 134 -4.35 13.12 -7.10
N ASN A 135 -5.07 13.45 -6.02
CA ASN A 135 -6.20 14.37 -6.10
C ASN A 135 -5.75 15.81 -5.85
N GLY A 136 -5.37 16.51 -6.93
CA GLY A 136 -5.06 17.93 -6.90
C GLY A 136 -6.28 18.85 -6.94
N TYR A 137 -7.44 18.37 -7.38
CA TYR A 137 -8.60 19.24 -7.63
C TYR A 137 -9.11 19.91 -6.35
N LYS A 138 -9.03 21.25 -6.32
CA LYS A 138 -9.62 22.08 -5.27
C LYS A 138 -10.80 22.83 -5.86
N GLN A 139 -12.01 22.44 -5.48
CA GLN A 139 -13.22 23.13 -5.89
C GLN A 139 -13.24 24.55 -5.31
N THR A 140 -13.09 25.57 -6.16
CA THR A 140 -13.29 26.97 -5.76
C THR A 140 -14.76 27.34 -5.97
N THR A 141 -15.37 27.99 -5.00
CA THR A 141 -16.74 28.54 -5.10
C THR A 141 -16.79 29.75 -6.05
N GLU A 142 -15.67 30.43 -6.25
CA GLU A 142 -15.50 31.47 -7.25
C GLU A 142 -15.18 30.86 -8.62
N ARG A 143 -16.21 30.51 -9.41
CA ARG A 143 -16.02 30.23 -10.84
C ARG A 143 -15.76 31.53 -11.58
N LYS A 144 -14.48 31.93 -11.69
CA LYS A 144 -14.06 32.99 -12.61
C LYS A 144 -14.08 32.41 -14.03
N TYR A 145 -15.24 32.42 -14.68
CA TYR A 145 -15.34 32.07 -16.10
C TYR A 145 -14.55 33.10 -16.92
N LYS A 146 -13.32 32.74 -17.30
CA LYS A 146 -12.56 33.42 -18.34
C LYS A 146 -12.66 32.56 -19.60
N GLY A 147 -13.64 32.84 -20.46
CA GLY A 147 -13.83 32.11 -21.72
C GLY A 147 -15.22 32.30 -22.32
N SER A 148 -15.35 32.05 -23.62
CA SER A 148 -16.66 31.92 -24.26
C SER A 148 -17.35 30.64 -23.79
N LEU A 149 -18.67 30.67 -23.68
CA LEU A 149 -19.45 29.47 -23.42
C LEU A 149 -19.31 28.51 -24.61
N PHE A 150 -19.37 27.20 -24.33
CA PHE A 150 -19.45 26.19 -25.37
C PHE A 150 -20.71 26.44 -26.23
N MET A 151 -20.53 26.51 -27.55
CA MET A 151 -21.62 26.64 -28.51
C MET A 151 -21.81 25.30 -29.21
N GLU A 152 -23.00 24.72 -29.04
CA GLU A 152 -23.35 23.46 -29.68
C GLU A 152 -23.57 23.67 -31.19
N PRO A 153 -23.00 22.83 -32.07
CA PRO A 153 -23.23 22.94 -33.50
C PRO A 153 -24.61 22.38 -33.89
N ASN A 154 -25.40 23.16 -34.64
CA ASN A 154 -26.80 22.84 -34.97
C ASN A 154 -27.03 21.54 -35.78
N TYR A 155 -26.03 21.01 -36.50
CA TYR A 155 -26.20 19.88 -37.44
C TYR A 155 -25.03 18.88 -37.43
N LEU A 156 -24.32 18.76 -36.30
CA LEU A 156 -23.23 17.81 -36.19
C LEU A 156 -23.76 16.40 -35.88
N GLN A 157 -23.60 15.45 -36.80
CA GLN A 157 -23.67 14.03 -36.44
C GLN A 157 -22.30 13.56 -35.98
N ALA A 158 -22.16 13.33 -34.67
CA ALA A 158 -20.94 12.78 -34.12
C ALA A 158 -20.79 11.31 -34.55
N PRO A 159 -19.56 10.87 -34.89
CA PRO A 159 -19.30 9.46 -35.19
C PRO A 159 -19.45 8.60 -33.92
N GLU A 160 -19.68 7.30 -34.11
CA GLU A 160 -19.90 6.35 -33.01
C GLU A 160 -18.67 6.18 -32.10
N ALA A 161 -17.46 6.30 -32.64
CA ALA A 161 -16.21 6.27 -31.89
C ALA A 161 -15.19 7.26 -32.49
N VAL A 162 -14.41 7.92 -31.62
CA VAL A 162 -13.30 8.79 -32.01
C VAL A 162 -12.08 8.46 -31.16
N ASP A 163 -10.97 8.12 -31.81
CA ASP A 163 -9.65 8.07 -31.18
C ASP A 163 -8.78 9.24 -31.67
N TRP A 164 -8.49 10.18 -30.78
CA TRP A 164 -7.64 11.34 -31.10
C TRP A 164 -6.15 11.00 -31.19
N ARG A 165 -5.73 9.82 -30.71
CA ARG A 165 -4.34 9.34 -30.81
C ARG A 165 -3.97 9.06 -32.25
N GLU A 166 -4.88 8.45 -33.00
CA GLU A 166 -4.70 8.16 -34.44
C GLU A 166 -4.56 9.44 -35.27
N LYS A 167 -5.17 10.53 -34.79
CA LYS A 167 -5.12 11.84 -35.44
C LYS A 167 -3.90 12.68 -35.04
N GLY A 168 -3.04 12.19 -34.13
CA GLY A 168 -1.84 12.90 -33.70
C GLY A 168 -2.08 14.06 -32.73
N TYR A 169 -3.28 14.18 -32.15
CA TYR A 169 -3.61 15.25 -31.20
C TYR A 169 -3.27 14.91 -29.74
N VAL A 170 -2.77 13.69 -29.48
CA VAL A 170 -2.45 13.22 -28.13
C VAL A 170 -0.94 13.18 -27.94
N THR A 171 -0.45 13.96 -26.97
CA THR A 171 0.96 13.92 -26.56
C THR A 171 1.30 12.61 -25.83
N PRO A 172 2.60 12.23 -25.73
CA PRO A 172 3.01 11.08 -24.94
C PRO A 172 2.46 11.12 -23.50
N ILE A 173 2.21 9.93 -22.94
CA ILE A 173 1.69 9.77 -21.58
C ILE A 173 2.72 10.34 -20.59
N LYS A 174 2.24 11.17 -19.66
CA LYS A 174 3.04 11.84 -18.62
C LYS A 174 2.73 11.25 -17.25
N ASP A 175 3.68 11.35 -16.32
CA ASP A 175 3.52 10.91 -14.93
C ASP A 175 3.26 12.12 -14.01
N GLN A 176 2.17 12.05 -13.25
CA GLN A 176 1.64 13.14 -12.41
C GLN A 176 2.22 13.16 -10.98
N VAL A 177 3.01 12.15 -10.58
CA VAL A 177 3.52 12.00 -9.20
C VAL A 177 4.46 13.15 -8.77
N ARG A 178 4.85 14.06 -9.68
CA ARG A 178 5.55 15.31 -9.32
C ARG A 178 4.56 16.43 -8.95
N PRO A 179 4.67 17.04 -7.75
CA PRO A 179 3.75 18.05 -7.23
C PRO A 179 3.49 19.26 -8.14
N GLU A 180 4.46 19.66 -8.97
CA GLU A 180 4.29 20.77 -9.91
C GLU A 180 3.36 20.46 -11.09
N SER A 181 3.02 19.19 -11.33
CA SER A 181 2.34 18.77 -12.56
C SER A 181 0.82 18.57 -12.42
N LEU A 182 0.30 18.43 -11.18
CA LEU A 182 -1.10 18.06 -10.92
C LEU A 182 -2.11 19.11 -11.39
N MET A 183 -1.76 20.41 -11.34
CA MET A 183 -2.62 21.49 -11.84
C MET A 183 -2.42 21.77 -13.34
N SER A 184 -1.25 21.39 -13.88
CA SER A 184 -0.84 21.72 -15.26
C SER A 184 -1.44 20.78 -16.33
N HIS A 185 -1.75 19.54 -15.95
CA HIS A 185 -2.24 18.53 -16.89
C HIS A 185 -3.65 18.84 -17.41
N ASP A 186 -4.58 19.19 -16.52
CA ASP A 186 -5.99 19.40 -16.90
C ASP A 186 -6.16 20.67 -17.77
N SER A 187 -5.35 21.70 -17.51
CA SER A 187 -5.34 22.95 -18.30
C SER A 187 -4.85 22.75 -19.74
N SER A 188 -4.05 21.72 -20.01
CA SER A 188 -3.51 21.45 -21.35
C SER A 188 -4.51 20.75 -22.29
N THR A 189 -5.53 20.10 -21.75
CA THR A 189 -6.58 19.40 -22.51
C THR A 189 -7.57 20.36 -23.19
N HIS A 190 -7.61 21.63 -22.75
CA HIS A 190 -8.48 22.66 -23.33
C HIS A 190 -7.92 23.29 -24.62
N CYS A 191 -6.64 23.07 -24.97
CA CYS A 191 -6.01 23.70 -26.13
C CYS A 191 -6.19 22.97 -27.47
N CYS A 192 -6.81 21.79 -27.51
CA CYS A 192 -6.88 20.99 -28.75
C CYS A 192 -8.12 21.24 -29.62
N VAL A 193 -9.00 22.19 -29.29
CA VAL A 193 -10.15 22.56 -30.14
C VAL A 193 -9.85 23.87 -30.88
N THR A 194 -8.87 23.86 -31.79
CA THR A 194 -8.83 24.80 -32.93
C THR A 194 -7.84 24.32 -33.99
N LYS A 195 -8.36 23.59 -34.99
CA LYS A 195 -8.09 23.87 -36.41
C LYS A 195 -9.16 23.23 -37.27
#